data_AF-A0A1B9MFC9-F1
#
_entry.id   AF-A0A1B9MFC9-F1
#
_cell.length_a   1.000
_cell.length_b   1.000
_cell.length_c   1.000
_cell.angle_alpha   90.00
_cell.angle_beta   90.00
_cell.angle_gamma   90.00
#
_symmetry.space_group_name_H-M   'P 1'
#
loop_
_entity.id
_entity.type
_entity.pdbx_description
1 polymer ?
#
loop_
_entity_poly.entity_id
_entity_poly.type
_entity_poly.pdbx_seq_one_letter_code
_entity_poly.pdbx_strand_id
1 'polypeptide(L)'
;MNRKREIEDYVRKELTSQPPKPCDFKVGDIVIYKNDFGVKFECKVIGFSVCDLFKYGKFIHLDNEAHTTAYWCPHHPDSLSHK
;
A
#
# COMPACT_ATOMS: atom_id res chain seq x y z
N MET A 1 17.41 -14.11 0.76
CA MET A 1 15.94 -14.11 0.86
C MET A 1 15.42 -13.27 -0.31
N ASN A 2 14.43 -13.74 -1.08
CA ASN A 2 13.97 -13.07 -2.29
C ASN A 2 12.81 -12.12 -1.92
N ARG A 3 13.08 -10.82 -1.78
CA ARG A 3 12.09 -9.80 -1.36
C ARG A 3 10.77 -9.87 -2.13
N LYS A 4 10.84 -10.13 -3.44
CA LYS A 4 9.65 -10.29 -4.28
C LYS A 4 8.76 -11.42 -3.78
N ARG A 5 9.35 -12.56 -3.41
CA ARG A 5 8.64 -13.73 -2.88
C ARG A 5 8.03 -13.44 -1.50
N GLU A 6 8.72 -12.68 -0.65
CA GLU A 6 8.18 -12.26 0.66
C GLU A 6 6.96 -11.37 0.53
N ILE A 7 7.00 -10.40 -0.39
CA ILE A 7 5.86 -9.52 -0.67
C ILE A 7 4.71 -10.32 -1.28
N GLU A 8 4.98 -11.20 -2.24
CA GLU A 8 3.96 -12.09 -2.82
C GLU A 8 3.30 -12.96 -1.76
N ASP A 9 4.09 -13.56 -0.86
CA ASP A 9 3.58 -14.36 0.25
C ASP A 9 2.76 -13.51 1.24
N TYR A 10 3.19 -12.28 1.53
CA TYR A 10 2.46 -11.35 2.39
C TYR A 10 1.13 -10.93 1.76
N VAL A 11 1.14 -10.50 0.50
CA VAL A 11 -0.06 -10.11 -0.26
C VAL A 11 -1.07 -11.26 -0.26
N ARG A 12 -0.62 -12.49 -0.49
CA ARG A 12 -1.49 -13.67 -0.54
C ARG A 12 -2.10 -14.03 0.82
N LYS A 13 -1.38 -13.81 1.93
CA LYS A 13 -1.82 -14.23 3.27
C LYS A 13 -2.62 -13.16 4.00
N GLU A 14 -2.23 -11.90 3.85
CA GLU A 14 -2.66 -10.81 4.72
C GLU A 14 -3.54 -9.76 4.02
N LEU A 15 -3.52 -9.68 2.69
CA LEU A 15 -4.18 -8.62 1.94
C LEU A 15 -5.36 -9.12 1.10
N THR A 16 -6.31 -8.22 0.87
CA THR A 16 -7.41 -8.41 -0.09
C THR A 16 -7.20 -7.53 -1.33
N SER A 17 -7.75 -7.97 -2.46
CA SER A 17 -7.74 -7.20 -3.71
C SER A 17 -8.84 -6.14 -3.79
N GLN A 18 -9.89 -6.28 -2.98
CA GLN A 18 -11.00 -5.33 -2.95
C GLN A 18 -10.83 -4.34 -1.81
N PRO A 19 -11.02 -3.04 -2.07
CA PRO A 19 -10.90 -2.06 -1.02
C PRO A 19 -12.10 -2.23 -0.05
N PRO A 20 -11.82 -2.32 1.26
CA PRO A 20 -12.82 -2.51 2.32
C PRO A 20 -13.69 -1.26 2.55
N LYS A 21 -13.25 -0.09 2.06
CA LYS A 21 -14.01 1.15 1.99
C LYS A 21 -13.92 1.68 0.56
N PRO A 22 -14.96 2.38 0.06
CA PRO A 22 -14.88 3.05 -1.23
C PRO A 22 -13.66 3.98 -1.28
N CYS A 23 -12.81 3.78 -2.28
CA CYS A 23 -11.69 4.66 -2.62
C CYS A 23 -11.37 4.51 -4.11
N ASP A 24 -10.62 5.46 -4.65
CA ASP A 24 -10.31 5.51 -6.08
C ASP A 24 -9.13 4.62 -6.49
N PHE A 25 -8.48 3.95 -5.52
CA PHE A 25 -7.30 3.11 -5.76
C PHE A 25 -7.64 1.64 -5.96
N LYS A 26 -6.85 0.98 -6.82
CA LYS A 26 -6.96 -0.46 -7.12
C LYS A 26 -5.59 -1.14 -7.02
N VAL A 27 -5.59 -2.44 -6.74
CA VAL A 27 -4.35 -3.23 -6.79
C VAL A 27 -3.75 -3.15 -8.19
N GLY A 28 -2.46 -2.83 -8.25
CA GLY A 28 -1.73 -2.62 -9.49
C GLY A 28 -1.52 -1.15 -9.86
N ASP A 29 -2.27 -0.22 -9.27
CA ASP A 29 -2.13 1.21 -9.55
C ASP A 29 -0.73 1.71 -9.15
N ILE A 30 -0.17 2.58 -9.99
CA ILE A 30 1.03 3.34 -9.67
C ILE A 30 0.58 4.66 -9.05
N VAL A 31 1.03 4.90 -7.82
CA VAL A 31 0.66 6.05 -7.00
C VAL A 31 1.90 6.78 -6.53
N ILE A 32 1.72 8.07 -6.25
CA ILE A 32 2.73 8.89 -5.57
C ILE A 32 2.37 8.95 -4.10
N TYR A 33 3.18 8.30 -3.26
CA TYR A 33 3.11 8.44 -1.81
C TYR A 33 3.96 9.62 -1.36
N LYS A 34 3.37 10.52 -0.56
CA LYS A 34 4.09 11.62 0.09
C LYS A 34 4.19 11.36 1.58
N ASN A 35 5.42 11.27 2.11
CA ASN A 35 5.63 11.14 3.55
C ASN A 35 5.48 12.49 4.29
N ASP A 36 5.53 12.45 5.62
CA ASP A 36 5.40 13.64 6.49
C ASP A 36 6.51 14.68 6.27
N PHE A 37 7.66 14.27 5.74
CA PHE A 37 8.77 15.16 5.36
C PHE A 37 8.61 15.78 3.96
N GLY A 38 7.52 15.45 3.26
CA GLY A 38 7.21 15.96 1.93
C GLY A 38 7.92 15.26 0.77
N VAL A 39 8.69 14.20 1.05
CA VAL A 39 9.36 13.38 0.04
C VAL A 39 8.33 12.51 -0.67
N LYS A 40 8.41 12.48 -2.01
CA LYS A 40 7.52 11.73 -2.89
C LYS A 40 8.19 10.44 -3.33
N PHE A 41 7.44 9.34 -3.26
CA PHE A 41 7.85 8.02 -3.69
C PHE A 41 6.85 7.47 -4.70
N GLU A 42 7.34 6.96 -5.83
CA GLU A 42 6.51 6.22 -6.76
C GLU A 42 6.36 4.78 -6.28
N CYS A 43 5.14 4.38 -5.98
CA CYS A 43 4.84 3.08 -5.39
C CYS A 43 3.71 2.40 -6.16
N LYS A 44 3.63 1.08 -6.06
CA LYS A 44 2.56 0.25 -6.59
C LYS A 44 1.64 -0.19 -5.46
N VAL A 45 0.33 -0.09 -5.66
CA VAL A 45 -0.66 -0.67 -4.74
C VAL A 45 -0.60 -2.20 -4.84
N ILE A 46 -0.31 -2.87 -3.73
CA ILE A 46 -0.18 -4.34 -3.69
C ILE A 46 -1.37 -5.04 -3.03
N GLY A 47 -2.23 -4.31 -2.32
CA GLY A 47 -3.40 -4.87 -1.67
C GLY A 47 -3.97 -3.94 -0.61
N PHE A 48 -5.07 -4.38 -0.03
CA PHE A 48 -5.76 -3.66 1.03
C PHE A 48 -5.80 -4.49 2.31
N SER A 49 -5.60 -3.85 3.46
CA SER A 49 -5.74 -4.51 4.76
C SER A 49 -7.21 -4.73 5.08
N VAL A 50 -7.50 -5.77 5.87
CA VAL A 50 -8.80 -5.96 6.55
C VAL A 50 -8.69 -5.80 8.07
N CYS A 51 -7.59 -5.23 8.59
CA CYS A 51 -7.30 -5.20 10.03
C CYS A 51 -7.81 -3.93 10.76
N ASP A 52 -7.81 -3.98 12.09
CA ASP A 52 -8.30 -2.93 12.99
C ASP A 52 -7.67 -1.54 12.82
N LEU A 53 -6.56 -1.40 12.08
CA LEU A 53 -5.96 -0.11 11.73
C LEU A 53 -6.89 0.76 10.87
N PHE A 54 -7.99 0.19 10.35
CA PHE A 54 -9.11 0.92 9.78
C PHE A 54 -9.66 2.05 10.64
N LYS A 55 -9.58 1.94 11.96
CA LYS A 55 -10.04 2.99 12.88
C LYS A 55 -9.29 4.31 12.65
N TYR A 56 -8.12 4.25 12.02
CA TYR A 56 -7.31 5.40 11.62
C TYR A 56 -7.35 5.66 10.11
N GLY A 57 -8.24 5.00 9.36
CA GLY A 57 -8.40 5.15 7.90
C GLY A 57 -7.26 4.58 7.06
N LYS A 58 -6.31 3.86 7.66
CA LYS A 58 -5.16 3.28 6.95
C LYS A 58 -5.49 1.87 6.48
N PHE A 59 -5.46 1.64 5.17
CA PHE A 59 -5.75 0.32 4.61
C PHE A 59 -5.05 -0.01 3.29
N ILE A 60 -4.29 0.91 2.68
CA ILE A 60 -3.67 0.69 1.37
C ILE A 60 -2.21 0.29 1.57
N HIS A 61 -1.82 -0.88 1.06
CA HIS A 61 -0.43 -1.36 1.13
C HIS A 61 0.30 -1.06 -0.16
N LEU A 62 1.55 -0.62 -0.03
CA LEU A 62 2.37 -0.14 -1.13
C LEU A 62 3.71 -0.87 -1.21
N ASP A 63 4.12 -1.22 -2.41
CA ASP A 63 5.48 -1.65 -2.70
C ASP A 63 6.20 -0.65 -3.60
N ASN A 64 7.49 -0.49 -3.36
CA ASN A 64 8.37 0.30 -4.19
C ASN A 64 9.62 -0.56 -4.45
N GLU A 65 9.92 -0.81 -5.72
CA GLU A 65 11.09 -1.62 -6.07
C GLU A 65 12.41 -0.88 -5.76
N ALA A 66 12.42 0.45 -5.85
CA ALA A 66 13.59 1.31 -5.64
C ALA A 66 13.84 1.68 -4.16
N HIS A 67 12.79 1.70 -3.33
CA HIS A 67 12.88 2.01 -1.90
C HIS A 67 12.23 0.91 -1.06
N THR A 68 12.78 0.60 0.11
CA THR A 68 12.10 -0.27 1.08
C THR A 68 10.93 0.49 1.71
N THR A 69 9.83 0.64 0.98
CA THR A 69 8.56 0.93 1.64
C THR A 69 8.25 -0.22 2.58
N ALA A 70 7.80 0.10 3.79
CA ALA A 70 7.30 -0.90 4.72
C ALA A 70 5.99 -1.46 4.15
N TYR A 71 6.08 -2.42 3.23
CA TYR A 71 4.94 -3.02 2.52
C TYR A 71 3.88 -3.60 3.47
N TRP A 72 4.29 -3.93 4.69
CA TRP A 72 3.44 -4.43 5.77
C TRP A 72 2.65 -3.32 6.48
N CYS A 73 2.99 -2.04 6.26
CA CYS A 73 2.36 -0.90 6.92
C CYS A 73 1.30 -0.28 5.99
N PRO A 74 0.02 -0.23 6.37
CA PRO A 74 -1.01 0.38 5.56
C PRO A 74 -0.91 1.92 5.60
N HIS A 75 -1.31 2.55 4.49
CA HIS A 75 -1.37 3.99 4.29
C HIS A 75 -2.82 4.48 4.18
N HIS A 76 -3.02 5.75 4.49
CA HIS A 76 -4.30 6.45 4.29
C HIS A 76 -4.41 6.88 2.82
N PRO A 77 -5.59 6.80 2.18
CA PRO A 77 -5.79 7.27 0.80
C PRO A 77 -5.33 8.71 0.58
N ASP A 78 -5.61 9.61 1.51
CA ASP A 78 -5.20 11.03 1.44
C ASP A 78 -3.67 11.25 1.38
N SER A 79 -2.86 10.27 1.78
CA SER A 79 -1.40 10.34 1.65
C SER A 79 -0.91 9.97 0.25
N LEU A 80 -1.82 9.57 -0.64
CA LEU A 80 -1.55 9.06 -1.97
C LEU A 80 -2.16 9.98 -3.03
N SER A 81 -1.56 9.96 -4.21
CA SER A 81 -2.10 10.61 -5.40
C SER A 81 -1.88 9.70 -6.61
N HIS A 82 -2.79 9.74 -7.59
CA HIS A 82 -2.54 9.06 -8.86
C HIS A 82 -1.31 9.67 -9.54
N LYS A 83 -0.52 8.83 -10.20
CA LYS A 83 0.59 9.26 -11.05
C LYS A 83 0.07 9.91 -12.33
#